data_AF-A0A3C0AZZ7-F1
#
_entry.id   AF-A0A3C0AZZ7-F1
#
_cell.length_a   1.000
_cell.length_b   1.000
_cell.length_c   1.000
_cell.angle_alpha   90.00
_cell.angle_beta   90.00
_cell.angle_gamma   90.00
#
_symmetry.space_group_name_H-M   'P 1'
#
loop_
_entity.id
_entity.type
_entity.pdbx_description
1 polymer ?
#
loop_
_entity_poly.entity_id
_entity_poly.type
_entity_poly.pdbx_seq_one_letter_code
_entity_poly.pdbx_strand_id
1 'polypeptide(L)'
;ERLFKKKNLNEVTKEEMESNIAALEKIYAQAKELERKNQLLRAKYDNDEKYARLHKRLMEKDPLTDSESKLFEALQGLKAAVDLQILQNSKMLENESFIERMIMRLVIDQFKNKQQIPLDAATSKRINGLIVKEYMNEFYGRVA
;
A
#
# COMPACT_ATOMS: atom_id res chain seq x y z
N GLU A 1 39.02 15.61 23.18
CA GLU A 1 38.53 14.52 22.30
C GLU A 1 38.59 13.15 22.99
N ARG A 2 37.59 12.82 23.81
CA ARG A 2 37.60 11.64 24.70
C ARG A 2 36.26 10.86 24.67
N LEU A 3 35.66 10.69 23.49
CA LEU A 3 34.33 10.07 23.36
C LEU A 3 34.19 8.92 22.35
N PHE A 4 35.25 8.53 21.62
CA PHE A 4 35.11 7.52 20.55
C PHE A 4 36.17 6.40 20.48
N LYS A 5 36.90 6.11 21.56
CA LYS A 5 37.85 4.98 21.60
C LYS A 5 37.66 4.10 22.84
N LYS A 6 36.60 3.28 22.87
CA LYS A 6 36.51 2.02 23.66
C LYS A 6 35.07 1.47 23.66
N LYS A 7 34.57 1.03 22.51
CA LYS A 7 33.64 -0.10 22.48
C LYS A 7 34.18 -1.08 21.45
N ASN A 8 35.24 -1.78 21.86
CA ASN A 8 35.68 -2.97 21.15
C ASN A 8 34.54 -3.98 21.22
N LEU A 9 34.28 -4.67 20.11
CA LEU A 9 33.31 -5.74 19.92
C LEU A 9 33.53 -6.98 20.83
N ASN A 10 34.28 -6.86 21.93
CA ASN A 10 34.77 -7.95 22.76
C ASN A 10 34.11 -8.04 24.15
N GLU A 11 33.14 -7.20 24.47
CA GLU A 11 32.34 -7.31 25.70
C GLU A 11 30.86 -7.33 25.34
N VAL A 12 30.46 -8.35 24.57
CA VAL A 12 29.09 -8.86 24.65
C VAL A 12 29.21 -10.04 25.60
N THR A 13 28.65 -9.95 26.81
CA THR A 13 28.68 -11.08 27.73
C THR A 13 27.90 -12.26 27.14
N LYS A 14 28.11 -13.48 27.64
CA LYS A 14 27.37 -14.65 27.15
C LYS A 14 25.86 -14.43 27.26
N GLU A 15 25.42 -13.75 28.33
CA GLU A 15 24.03 -13.39 28.59
C GLU A 15 23.52 -12.33 27.61
N GLU A 16 24.33 -11.32 27.26
CA GLU A 16 23.99 -10.34 26.23
C GLU A 16 23.93 -10.99 24.83
N MET A 17 24.80 -11.97 24.55
CA MET A 17 24.79 -12.72 23.30
C MET A 17 23.52 -13.58 23.17
N GLU A 18 23.18 -14.31 24.24
CA GLU A 18 21.94 -15.11 24.30
C GLU A 18 20.69 -14.21 24.17
N SER A 19 20.67 -13.05 24.83
CA SER A 19 19.62 -12.04 24.69
C SER A 19 19.50 -11.49 23.27
N ASN A 20 20.64 -11.20 22.62
CA ASN A 20 20.67 -10.71 21.25
C ASN A 20 20.19 -11.76 20.25
N ILE A 21 20.57 -13.03 20.42
CA ILE A 21 20.07 -14.14 19.59
C ILE A 21 18.56 -14.25 19.72
N ALA A 22 18.02 -14.24 20.95
CA ALA A 22 16.57 -14.30 21.18
C ALA A 22 15.83 -13.09 20.56
N ALA A 23 16.42 -11.89 20.65
CA ALA A 23 15.87 -10.69 20.01
C ALA A 23 15.86 -10.81 18.47
N LEU A 24 16.94 -11.33 17.88
CA LEU A 24 17.05 -11.56 16.44
C LEU A 24 16.06 -12.62 15.96
N GLU A 25 15.89 -13.73 16.68
CA GLU A 25 14.91 -14.77 16.36
C GLU A 25 13.48 -14.20 16.39
N LYS A 26 13.17 -13.35 17.37
CA LYS A 26 11.88 -12.65 17.45
C LYS A 26 11.66 -11.72 16.25
N ILE A 27 12.66 -10.90 15.89
CA ILE A 27 12.60 -10.01 14.72
C ILE A 27 12.41 -10.83 13.44
N TYR A 28 13.15 -11.94 13.30
CA TYR A 28 13.05 -12.83 12.15
C TYR A 28 11.66 -13.46 12.04
N ALA A 29 11.10 -13.96 13.14
CA ALA A 29 9.75 -14.52 13.17
C ALA A 29 8.70 -13.47 12.79
N GLN A 30 8.84 -12.24 13.29
CA GLN A 30 7.97 -11.12 12.93
C GLN A 30 8.08 -10.75 11.44
N ALA A 31 9.30 -10.69 10.90
CA ALA A 31 9.54 -10.41 9.49
C ALA A 31 8.96 -11.50 8.58
N LYS A 32 9.11 -12.77 8.96
CA LYS A 32 8.55 -13.92 8.23
C LYS A 32 7.02 -13.90 8.23
N GLU A 33 6.39 -13.61 9.36
CA GLU A 33 4.93 -13.50 9.42
C GLU A 33 4.42 -12.27 8.65
N LEU A 34 5.13 -11.15 8.69
CA LEU A 34 4.81 -9.98 7.88
C LEU A 34 4.89 -10.30 6.39
N GLU A 35 5.95 -10.98 5.95
CA GLU A 35 6.10 -11.39 4.56
C GLU A 35 5.00 -12.36 4.12
N ARG A 36 4.64 -13.33 4.97
CA ARG A 36 3.50 -14.22 4.71
C ARG A 36 2.20 -13.45 4.51
N LYS A 37 1.91 -12.45 5.37
CA LYS A 37 0.72 -11.58 5.22
C LYS A 37 0.78 -10.77 3.93
N ASN A 38 1.96 -10.26 3.56
CA ASN A 38 2.16 -9.53 2.32
C ASN A 38 1.87 -10.40 1.09
N GLN A 39 2.35 -11.64 1.09
CA GLN A 39 2.12 -12.61 0.02
C GLN A 39 0.64 -12.95 -0.13
N LEU A 40 -0.06 -13.18 0.99
CA LEU A 40 -1.51 -13.41 0.97
C LEU A 40 -2.28 -12.21 0.41
N LEU A 41 -1.90 -10.98 0.79
CA LEU A 41 -2.55 -9.79 0.27
C LEU A 41 -2.29 -9.58 -1.22
N ARG A 42 -1.06 -9.83 -1.70
CA ARG A 42 -0.74 -9.80 -3.14
C ARG A 42 -1.56 -10.84 -3.91
N ALA A 43 -1.67 -12.05 -3.38
CA ALA A 43 -2.47 -13.11 -3.99
C ALA A 43 -3.96 -12.74 -4.08
N LYS A 44 -4.52 -11.99 -3.11
CA LYS A 44 -5.91 -11.47 -3.19
C LYS A 44 -6.13 -10.52 -4.38
N TYR A 45 -5.08 -9.89 -4.89
CA TYR A 45 -5.12 -8.95 -6.01
C TYR A 45 -4.50 -9.54 -7.28
N ASP A 46 -4.49 -10.86 -7.44
CA ASP A 46 -3.91 -11.56 -8.60
C ASP A 46 -2.44 -11.15 -8.88
N ASN A 47 -1.70 -10.86 -7.81
CA ASN A 47 -0.32 -10.33 -7.82
C ASN A 47 -0.16 -8.91 -8.39
N ASP A 48 -1.24 -8.12 -8.48
CA ASP A 48 -1.17 -6.69 -8.73
C ASP A 48 -0.62 -5.96 -7.48
N GLU A 49 0.69 -5.72 -7.48
CA GLU A 49 1.39 -5.12 -6.34
C GLU A 49 0.89 -3.70 -6.03
N LYS A 50 0.45 -2.95 -7.05
CA LYS A 50 -0.11 -1.61 -6.89
C LYS A 50 -1.34 -1.65 -6.00
N TYR A 51 -2.26 -2.58 -6.26
CA TYR A 51 -3.48 -2.70 -5.46
C TYR A 51 -3.20 -3.24 -4.04
N ALA A 52 -2.22 -4.11 -3.89
CA ALA A 52 -1.76 -4.53 -2.56
C ALA A 52 -1.17 -3.35 -1.76
N ARG A 53 -0.39 -2.46 -2.40
CA ARG A 53 0.13 -1.22 -1.76
C ARG A 53 -0.99 -0.26 -1.39
N LEU A 54 -1.93 0.00 -2.31
CA LEU A 54 -3.09 0.86 -2.06
C LEU A 54 -3.91 0.34 -0.88
N HIS A 55 -4.18 -0.96 -0.83
CA HIS A 55 -4.90 -1.57 0.27
C HIS A 55 -4.22 -1.30 1.61
N LYS A 56 -2.92 -1.59 1.74
CA LYS A 56 -2.18 -1.33 2.99
C LYS A 56 -2.24 0.15 3.35
N ARG A 57 -1.99 1.03 2.37
CA ARG A 57 -1.94 2.47 2.59
C ARG A 57 -3.28 3.04 3.10
N LEU A 58 -4.39 2.48 2.65
CA LEU A 58 -5.73 2.86 3.08
C LEU A 58 -6.15 2.25 4.42
N MET A 59 -5.34 1.36 5.02
CA MET A 59 -5.59 0.72 6.32
C MET A 59 -4.57 1.12 7.41
N GLU A 60 -3.52 1.89 7.11
CA GLU A 60 -2.36 2.09 7.99
C GLU A 60 -2.59 3.00 9.21
N LYS A 61 -2.74 4.32 9.01
CA LYS A 61 -2.73 5.32 10.10
C LYS A 61 -4.10 5.92 10.42
N ASP A 62 -4.98 5.87 9.44
CA ASP A 62 -6.36 6.36 9.49
C ASP A 62 -7.14 5.51 8.48
N PRO A 63 -7.61 4.33 8.91
CA PRO A 63 -8.27 3.37 8.03
C PRO A 63 -9.48 4.02 7.37
N LEU A 64 -9.58 3.85 6.05
CA LEU A 64 -10.70 4.39 5.29
C LEU A 64 -12.04 3.74 5.70
N THR A 65 -11.98 2.52 6.20
CA THR A 65 -13.12 1.73 6.65
C THR A 65 -12.62 0.69 7.66
N ASP A 66 -13.45 0.35 8.64
CA ASP A 66 -13.15 -0.73 9.58
C ASP A 66 -13.31 -2.13 8.95
N SER A 67 -13.89 -2.19 7.74
CA SER A 67 -14.12 -3.45 7.02
C SER A 67 -13.11 -3.64 5.89
N GLU A 68 -12.17 -4.58 6.10
CA GLU A 68 -11.19 -5.01 5.09
C GLU A 68 -11.90 -5.54 3.83
N SER A 69 -12.98 -6.29 3.98
CA SER A 69 -13.77 -6.82 2.87
C SER A 69 -14.38 -5.70 2.02
N LYS A 70 -14.97 -4.65 2.64
CA LYS A 70 -15.52 -3.52 1.88
C LYS A 70 -14.44 -2.75 1.12
N LEU A 71 -13.27 -2.56 1.74
CA LEU A 71 -12.14 -1.92 1.08
C LEU A 71 -11.66 -2.77 -0.12
N PHE A 72 -11.58 -4.09 0.06
CA PHE A 72 -11.21 -5.02 -0.98
C PHE A 72 -12.16 -4.92 -2.18
N GLU A 73 -13.47 -5.03 -1.95
CA GLU A 73 -14.49 -4.92 -3.00
C GLU A 73 -14.46 -3.56 -3.71
N ALA A 74 -14.27 -2.46 -2.97
CA ALA A 74 -14.15 -1.12 -3.55
C ALA A 74 -12.93 -1.02 -4.49
N LEU A 75 -11.78 -1.54 -4.04
CA LEU A 75 -10.54 -1.52 -4.81
C LEU A 75 -10.61 -2.44 -6.03
N GLN A 76 -11.21 -3.63 -5.92
CA GLN A 76 -11.44 -4.53 -7.05
C GLN A 76 -12.39 -3.91 -8.09
N GLY A 77 -13.51 -3.33 -7.64
CA GLY A 77 -14.44 -2.64 -8.52
C GLY A 77 -13.81 -1.44 -9.22
N LEU A 78 -12.94 -0.70 -8.52
CA LEU A 78 -12.16 0.38 -9.11
C LEU A 78 -11.17 -0.15 -10.15
N LYS A 79 -10.44 -1.23 -9.86
CA LYS A 79 -9.50 -1.87 -10.78
C LYS A 79 -10.19 -2.23 -12.09
N ALA A 80 -11.26 -3.00 -12.02
CA ALA A 80 -12.02 -3.42 -13.19
C ALA A 80 -12.51 -2.22 -14.01
N ALA A 81 -12.97 -1.15 -13.34
CA ALA A 81 -13.44 0.05 -14.03
C ALA A 81 -12.31 0.82 -14.73
N VAL A 82 -11.16 1.00 -14.06
CA VAL A 82 -10.02 1.71 -14.67
C VAL A 82 -9.41 0.88 -15.80
N ASP A 83 -9.24 -0.42 -15.62
CA ASP A 83 -8.68 -1.32 -16.64
C ASP A 83 -9.55 -1.30 -17.90
N LEU A 84 -10.88 -1.25 -17.76
CA LEU A 84 -11.80 -1.08 -18.89
C LEU A 84 -11.59 0.26 -19.63
N GLN A 85 -11.38 1.37 -18.90
CA GLN A 85 -11.10 2.67 -19.52
C GLN A 85 -9.76 2.68 -20.26
N ILE A 86 -8.72 2.06 -19.68
CA ILE A 86 -7.40 1.91 -20.32
C ILE A 86 -7.51 1.07 -21.58
N LEU A 87 -8.26 -0.04 -21.53
CA LEU A 87 -8.49 -0.90 -22.70
C LEU A 87 -9.16 -0.15 -23.85
N GLN A 88 -10.10 0.76 -23.53
CA GLN A 88 -10.79 1.58 -24.53
C GLN A 88 -9.89 2.67 -25.13
N ASN A 89 -9.01 3.29 -24.33
CA ASN A 89 -8.09 4.31 -24.81
C ASN A 89 -6.82 4.38 -23.95
N SER A 90 -5.78 3.63 -24.33
CA SER A 90 -4.52 3.59 -23.57
C SER A 90 -3.79 4.94 -23.54
N LYS A 91 -3.94 5.77 -24.57
CA LYS A 91 -3.30 7.11 -24.65
C LYS A 91 -3.80 8.07 -23.58
N MET A 92 -4.92 7.78 -22.91
CA MET A 92 -5.43 8.64 -21.85
C MET A 92 -4.44 8.78 -20.68
N LEU A 93 -3.55 7.80 -20.47
CA LEU A 93 -2.48 7.85 -19.45
C LEU A 93 -1.44 8.95 -19.72
N GLU A 94 -1.36 9.45 -20.95
CA GLU A 94 -0.49 10.58 -21.30
C GLU A 94 -1.06 11.93 -20.80
N ASN A 95 -2.34 11.96 -20.39
CA ASN A 95 -3.00 13.14 -19.87
C ASN A 95 -3.38 12.94 -18.39
N GLU A 96 -2.47 13.31 -17.50
CA GLU A 96 -2.63 13.18 -16.05
C GLU A 96 -3.91 13.87 -15.54
N SER A 97 -4.24 15.06 -16.06
CA SER A 97 -5.44 15.80 -15.64
C SER A 97 -6.75 15.11 -16.01
N PHE A 98 -6.73 14.28 -17.06
CA PHE A 98 -7.87 13.46 -17.46
C PHE A 98 -8.00 12.25 -16.55
N ILE A 99 -6.90 11.53 -16.32
CA ILE A 99 -6.82 10.39 -15.40
C ILE A 99 -7.28 10.79 -14.01
N GLU A 100 -6.81 11.92 -13.49
CA GLU A 100 -7.16 12.43 -12.17
C GLU A 100 -8.68 12.64 -12.03
N ARG A 101 -9.32 13.26 -13.04
CA ARG A 101 -10.77 13.49 -13.04
C ARG A 101 -11.56 12.20 -13.22
N MET A 102 -11.06 11.28 -14.03
CA MET A 102 -11.68 9.97 -14.23
C MET A 102 -11.65 9.13 -12.96
N ILE A 103 -10.47 8.98 -12.33
CA ILE A 103 -10.30 8.20 -11.10
C ILE A 103 -11.13 8.81 -9.98
N MET A 104 -11.20 10.14 -9.85
CA MET A 104 -12.05 10.77 -8.84
C MET A 104 -13.51 10.32 -8.94
N ARG A 105 -14.08 10.29 -10.16
CA ARG A 105 -15.46 9.80 -10.37
C ARG A 105 -15.60 8.33 -10.00
N LEU A 106 -14.63 7.50 -10.38
CA LEU A 106 -14.65 6.06 -10.08
C LEU A 106 -14.48 5.77 -8.59
N VAL A 107 -13.66 6.56 -7.88
CA VAL A 107 -13.53 6.47 -6.43
C VAL A 107 -14.86 6.77 -5.76
N ILE A 108 -15.54 7.85 -6.14
CA ILE A 108 -16.86 8.16 -5.58
C ILE A 108 -17.86 7.04 -5.87
N ASP A 109 -17.90 6.52 -7.10
CA ASP A 109 -18.81 5.43 -7.45
C ASP A 109 -18.55 4.16 -6.65
N GLN A 110 -17.31 3.68 -6.64
CA GLN A 110 -16.97 2.38 -6.07
C GLN A 110 -16.97 2.41 -4.54
N PHE A 111 -16.41 3.46 -3.94
CA PHE A 111 -16.27 3.53 -2.49
C PHE A 111 -17.55 4.03 -1.84
N LYS A 112 -18.08 5.17 -2.30
CA LYS A 112 -19.24 5.80 -1.67
C LYS A 112 -20.55 5.18 -2.14
N ASN A 113 -20.79 5.06 -3.44
CA ASN A 113 -22.10 4.63 -3.93
C ASN A 113 -22.30 3.11 -3.81
N LYS A 114 -21.29 2.29 -4.14
CA LYS A 114 -21.42 0.83 -4.12
C LYS A 114 -21.12 0.23 -2.75
N GLN A 115 -19.97 0.59 -2.15
CA GLN A 115 -19.54 0.01 -0.87
C GLN A 115 -19.99 0.79 0.37
N GLN A 116 -20.65 1.94 0.17
CA GLN A 116 -21.20 2.77 1.26
C GLN A 116 -20.11 3.19 2.27
N ILE A 117 -18.90 3.44 1.77
CA ILE A 117 -17.79 4.00 2.54
C ILE A 117 -17.97 5.51 2.57
N PRO A 118 -18.07 6.14 3.75
CA PRO A 118 -18.24 7.58 3.85
C PRO A 118 -16.98 8.29 3.34
N LEU A 119 -17.16 9.16 2.35
CA LEU A 119 -16.10 9.98 1.79
C LEU A 119 -16.46 11.46 1.89
N ASP A 120 -15.63 12.22 2.59
CA ASP A 120 -15.62 13.68 2.52
C ASP A 120 -14.72 14.16 1.36
N ALA A 121 -14.72 15.47 1.09
CA ALA A 121 -13.97 16.04 -0.03
C ALA A 121 -12.45 15.90 0.13
N ALA A 122 -11.94 16.01 1.36
CA ALA A 122 -10.50 15.94 1.65
C ALA A 122 -9.99 14.50 1.46
N THR A 123 -10.72 13.53 2.01
CA THR A 123 -10.45 12.09 1.91
C THR A 123 -10.55 11.63 0.47
N SER A 124 -11.58 12.06 -0.27
CA SER A 124 -11.72 11.74 -1.70
C SER A 124 -10.51 12.21 -2.51
N LYS A 125 -10.05 13.45 -2.29
CA LYS A 125 -8.84 14.00 -2.94
C LYS A 125 -7.59 13.23 -2.58
N ARG A 126 -7.41 12.90 -1.30
CA ARG A 126 -6.27 12.10 -0.82
C ARG A 126 -6.22 10.74 -1.51
N ILE A 127 -7.34 10.01 -1.53
CA ILE A 127 -7.44 8.68 -2.15
C ILE A 127 -7.18 8.78 -3.65
N ASN A 128 -7.80 9.74 -4.33
CA ASN A 128 -7.60 9.97 -5.74
C ASN A 128 -6.11 10.18 -6.06
N GLY A 129 -5.43 11.05 -5.33
CA GLY A 129 -3.99 11.30 -5.51
C GLY A 129 -3.12 10.06 -5.29
N LEU A 130 -3.46 9.21 -4.31
CA LEU A 130 -2.75 7.94 -4.08
C LEU A 130 -2.89 7.00 -5.27
N ILE A 131 -4.11 6.81 -5.76
CA ILE A 131 -4.40 5.89 -6.87
C ILE A 131 -3.77 6.43 -8.17
N VAL A 132 -3.98 7.70 -8.50
CA VAL A 132 -3.37 8.34 -9.68
C VAL A 132 -1.86 8.15 -9.65
N LYS A 133 -1.22 8.43 -8.52
CA LYS A 133 0.24 8.26 -8.37
C LYS A 133 0.68 6.84 -8.68
N GLU A 134 -0.02 5.82 -8.19
CA GLU A 134 0.32 4.42 -8.47
C GLU A 134 0.18 4.09 -9.96
N TYR A 135 -0.90 4.53 -10.62
CA TYR A 135 -1.09 4.31 -12.06
C TYR A 135 -0.03 5.03 -12.91
N MET A 136 0.31 6.27 -12.57
CA MET A 136 1.34 7.03 -13.30
C MET A 136 2.74 6.46 -13.05
N ASN A 137 3.03 6.00 -11.82
CA ASN A 137 4.29 5.32 -11.53
C ASN A 137 4.46 4.05 -12.36
N GLU A 138 3.43 3.20 -12.42
CA GLU A 138 3.42 2.00 -13.26
C GLU A 138 3.58 2.34 -14.75
N PHE A 139 2.83 3.32 -15.25
CA PHE A 139 2.91 3.77 -16.65
C PHE A 139 4.31 4.27 -17.05
N TYR A 140 4.96 5.05 -16.18
CA TYR A 140 6.31 5.56 -16.42
C TYR A 140 7.43 4.56 -16.04
N GLY A 141 7.09 3.35 -15.60
CA GLY A 141 8.07 2.36 -15.14
C GLY A 141 8.86 2.82 -13.90
N ARG A 142 8.30 3.72 -13.10
CA ARG A 142 8.90 4.20 -11.85
C ARG A 142 8.60 3.19 -10.74
N VAL A 143 9.64 2.72 -10.07
CA VAL A 143 9.48 1.94 -8.85
C VAL A 143 8.88 2.87 -7.79
N ALA A 144 7.71 2.51 -7.27
CA ALA A 144 6.99 3.26 -6.24
C ALA A 144 7.58 3.04 -4.85
#